data_AF-A0A957FB61-F1
#
_entry.id   AF-A0A957FB61-F1
#
_cell.length_a   1.000
_cell.length_b   1.000
_cell.length_c   1.000
_cell.angle_alpha   90.00
_cell.angle_beta   90.00
_cell.angle_gamma   90.00
#
_symmetry.space_group_name_H-M   'P 1'
#
loop_
_entity.id
_entity.type
_entity.pdbx_description
1 polymer ?
#
loop_
_entity_poly.entity_id
_entity_poly.type
_entity_poly.pdbx_seq_one_letter_code
_entity_poly.pdbx_strand_id
1 'polypeptide(L)' 'MARFEPGERLMLAFEGYAPPPRILEWLRERPLAGVTLFRPLNVETPAQVRALTAALQAAARRA' A
#
# COMPACT_ATOMS: atom_id res chain seq x y z
N MET A 1 -6.23 -25.80 9.67
CA MET A 1 -6.87 -24.96 8.64
C MET A 1 -6.49 -23.52 8.92
N ALA A 2 -5.98 -22.77 7.92
CA ALA A 2 -5.66 -21.36 8.10
C ALA A 2 -6.95 -20.57 8.38
N ARG A 3 -6.90 -19.72 9.40
CA ARG A 3 -8.00 -18.84 9.81
C ARG A 3 -8.20 -17.76 8.73
N PHE A 4 -9.43 -17.54 8.31
CA PHE A 4 -9.79 -16.53 7.31
C PHE A 4 -9.81 -15.15 7.95
N GLU A 5 -8.93 -14.25 7.52
CA GLU A 5 -8.96 -12.83 7.87
C GLU A 5 -9.40 -12.02 6.63
N PRO A 6 -10.59 -11.37 6.64
CA PRO A 6 -11.14 -10.68 5.47
C PRO A 6 -10.21 -9.64 4.82
N GLY A 7 -9.30 -9.04 5.60
CA GLY A 7 -8.33 -8.06 5.12
C GLY A 7 -7.36 -8.62 4.08
N GLU A 8 -6.99 -9.91 4.17
CA GLU A 8 -5.96 -10.53 3.32
C GLU A 8 -6.37 -10.64 1.86
N ARG A 9 -7.62 -10.28 1.55
CA ARG A 9 -8.20 -10.24 0.20
C ARG A 9 -8.54 -8.83 -0.26
N LEU A 10 -8.21 -7.81 0.54
CA LEU A 10 -8.49 -6.41 0.23
C LEU A 10 -7.27 -5.74 -0.39
N MET A 11 -7.48 -5.04 -1.51
CA MET A 11 -6.52 -4.11 -2.09
C MET A 11 -6.99 -2.67 -1.87
N LEU A 12 -6.08 -1.81 -1.40
CA LEU A 12 -6.36 -0.39 -1.20
C LEU A 12 -6.01 0.44 -2.43
N ALA A 13 -6.67 1.59 -2.58
CA ALA A 13 -6.30 2.62 -3.54
C ALA A 13 -6.29 3.98 -2.84
N PHE A 14 -5.49 4.92 -3.35
CA PHE A 14 -5.41 6.28 -2.81
C PHE A 14 -4.96 7.27 -3.89
N GLU A 15 -5.15 8.56 -3.59
CA GLU A 15 -4.69 9.67 -4.43
C GLU A 15 -3.36 10.24 -3.93
N GLY A 16 -2.46 10.57 -4.86
CA GLY A 16 -1.18 11.21 -4.59
C GLY A 16 0.03 10.37 -5.00
N TYR A 17 1.15 11.07 -5.17
CA TYR A 17 2.44 10.49 -5.59
C TYR A 17 3.29 9.96 -4.41
N ALA A 18 2.80 10.09 -3.18
CA ALA A 18 3.38 9.50 -1.98
C ALA A 18 2.25 8.88 -1.13
N PRO A 19 2.52 7.85 -0.32
CA PRO A 19 1.51 7.24 0.52
C PRO A 19 0.96 8.24 1.55
N PRO A 20 -0.37 8.45 1.62
CA PRO A 20 -0.95 9.18 2.73
C PRO A 20 -0.62 8.49 4.07
N PRO A 21 -0.41 9.24 5.17
CA PRO A 21 -0.09 8.65 6.48
C PRO A 21 -1.05 7.52 6.92
N ARG A 22 -2.34 7.68 6.62
CA ARG A 22 -3.39 6.68 6.91
C ARG A 22 -3.19 5.36 6.18
N ILE A 23 -2.70 5.38 4.93
CA ILE A 23 -2.40 4.14 4.18
C ILE A 23 -1.23 3.41 4.84
N LEU A 24 -0.22 4.14 5.30
CA LEU A 24 0.92 3.56 6.01
C LEU A 24 0.53 2.98 7.37
N GLU A 25 -0.40 3.61 8.08
CA GLU A 25 -1.00 3.08 9.31
C GLU A 25 -1.74 1.77 9.05
N TRP A 26 -2.64 1.74 8.07
CA TRP A 26 -3.39 0.53 7.74
C TRP A 26 -2.51 -0.63 7.29
N LEU A 27 -1.45 -0.37 6.51
CA LEU A 27 -0.49 -1.40 6.11
C LEU A 27 0.32 -1.97 7.28
N ARG A 28 0.48 -1.23 8.38
CA ARG A 28 1.17 -1.69 9.60
C ARG A 28 0.26 -2.50 10.52
N GLU A 29 -1.03 -2.18 10.53
CA GLU A 29 -1.96 -2.68 11.55
C GLU A 29 -2.90 -3.77 11.05
N ARG A 30 -2.99 -3.96 9.73
CA ARG A 30 -4.01 -4.82 9.12
C ARG A 30 -3.37 -5.76 8.11
N PRO A 31 -3.82 -7.03 8.04
CA PRO A 31 -3.30 -7.98 7.06
C PRO A 31 -3.95 -7.68 5.70
N LEU A 32 -3.39 -6.75 4.92
CA LEU A 32 -3.93 -6.35 3.61
C LEU A 32 -3.26 -7.12 2.47
N ALA A 33 -4.00 -7.40 1.40
CA ALA A 33 -3.46 -8.08 0.22
C ALA A 33 -2.47 -7.19 -0.55
N GLY A 34 -2.71 -5.87 -0.55
CA GLY A 34 -1.83 -4.91 -1.21
C GLY A 34 -2.48 -3.58 -1.53
N VAL A 35 -1.88 -2.88 -2.50
CA VAL A 35 -2.28 -1.56 -2.97
C VAL A 35 -2.30 -1.56 -4.50
N THR A 36 -3.36 -0.98 -5.07
CA THR A 36 -3.50 -0.74 -6.51
C THR A 36 -3.07 0.68 -6.83
N LEU A 37 -2.19 0.84 -7.82
CA LEU A 37 -1.76 2.15 -8.32
C LEU A 37 -2.45 2.47 -9.64
N PHE A 38 -2.97 3.68 -9.77
CA PHE A 38 -3.54 4.20 -11.00
C PHE A 38 -2.60 5.24 -11.61
N ARG A 39 -2.34 5.13 -12.91
CA ARG A 39 -1.44 6.06 -13.63
C ARG A 39 -1.74 7.54 -13.35
N PRO A 40 -2.98 8.04 -13.48
CA PRO A 40 -3.25 9.46 -13.23
C PRO A 40 -3.09 9.88 -11.77
N LEU A 41 -3.11 8.94 -10.81
CA LEU A 41 -3.17 9.27 -9.38
C LEU A 41 -1.85 9.04 -8.64
N ASN A 42 -0.99 8.13 -9.13
CA ASN A 42 0.15 7.63 -8.36
C ASN A 42 1.47 7.55 -9.14
N VAL A 43 1.45 7.76 -10.46
CA VAL A 43 2.62 7.58 -11.33
C VAL A 43 3.02 8.89 -11.98
N GLU A 44 4.16 9.44 -11.57
CA GLU A 44 4.74 10.65 -12.14
C GLU A 44 6.04 10.34 -12.90
N THR A 45 7.02 9.75 -12.21
CA THR A 45 8.31 9.36 -12.79
C THR A 45 8.75 7.98 -12.26
N PRO A 46 9.64 7.25 -12.95
CA PRO A 46 10.15 5.97 -12.44
C PRO A 46 10.82 6.08 -11.06
N ALA A 47 11.57 7.15 -10.80
CA ALA A 47 12.21 7.39 -9.51
C ALA A 47 11.18 7.61 -8.39
N GLN A 48 10.12 8.37 -8.67
CA GLN A 48 9.01 8.58 -7.75
C GLN A 48 8.28 7.26 -7.46
N VAL A 49 7.96 6.44 -8.47
CA VAL A 49 7.30 5.14 -8.27
C VAL A 49 8.18 4.20 -7.42
N ARG A 50 9.50 4.22 -7.61
CA ARG A 50 10.43 3.46 -6.76
C ARG A 50 10.37 3.92 -5.30
N ALA A 51 10.37 5.23 -5.04
CA ALA A 51 10.24 5.76 -3.69
C ALA A 51 8.88 5.42 -3.06
N LEU A 52 7.81 5.56 -3.83
CA LEU A 52 6.45 5.24 -3.42
C LEU A 52 6.32 3.76 -3.01
N THR A 53 6.73 2.84 -3.89
CA THR A 53 6.66 1.40 -3.62
C THR A 53 7.57 0.97 -2.47
N ALA A 54 8.76 1.58 -2.33
CA ALA A 54 9.63 1.33 -1.18
C ALA A 54 8.97 1.72 0.15
N ALA A 55 8.30 2.88 0.21
CA ALA A 55 7.59 3.33 1.41
C ALA A 55 6.42 2.39 1.79
N LEU A 56 5.62 1.96 0.80
CA LEU A 56 4.53 1.00 1.03
C LEU A 56 5.05 -0.35 1.55
N GLN A 57 6.11 -0.87 0.92
CA GLN A 57 6.73 -2.15 1.31
C GLN A 57 7.38 -2.07 2.70
N ALA A 58 8.01 -0.95 3.04
CA ALA A 58 8.60 -0.74 4.36
C ALA A 58 7.53 -0.73 5.47
N ALA A 59 6.35 -0.16 5.21
CA ALA A 59 5.23 -0.20 6.14
C ALA A 59 4.67 -1.62 6.32
N ALA A 60 4.51 -2.38 5.23
CA ALA A 60 3.96 -3.73 5.27
C ALA A 60 4.87 -4.77 5.95
N ARG A 61 6.21 -4.64 5.86
CA ARG A 61 7.16 -5.59 6.49
C ARG A 61 7.23 -5.51 8.01
N ARG A 62 6.66 -4.46 8.61
CA ARG A 62 6.65 -4.24 10.06
C ARG A 62 5.36 -4.74 10.74
N ALA A 63 4.45 -5.35 9.98
CA ALA A 63 3.22 -5.97 10.46
C ALA A 63 3.40 -7.47 10.71
#